data_AF-A0A9D5A012-F1
#
_entry.id   AF-A0A9D5A012-F1
#
_cell.length_a   1.000
_cell.length_b   1.000
_cell.length_c   1.000
_cell.angle_alpha   90.00
_cell.angle_beta   90.00
_cell.angle_gamma   90.00
#
_symmetry.space_group_name_H-M   'P 1'
#
loop_
_entity.id
_entity.type
_entity.pdbx_description
1 polymer ?
#
loop_
_entity_poly.entity_id
_entity_poly.type
_entity_poly.pdbx_seq_one_letter_code
_entity_poly.pdbx_strand_id
1 'polypeptide(L)'
;MKKKEEEVEDANQTKKQIKDEKDCNSFKCYNCDKVGHLAKDCQIEKKVEETTNLTLEAEANEGFLLMAQNEINTNDNVWYLDSEASNHMCGHKHLFKEMRKIEDANVSFGDASKVKVEGKGTICYLQKDGLIGSIQDVYYVPNLKTNILSLGQLT
;
A
#
# COMPACT_ATOMS: atom_id res chain seq x y z
N MET A 1 23.12 1.60 -26.86
CA MET A 1 22.57 0.53 -26.01
C MET A 1 21.73 1.12 -24.89
N LYS A 2 22.21 2.11 -24.12
CA LYS A 2 21.46 2.81 -23.05
C LYS A 2 20.04 3.34 -23.39
N LYS A 3 19.84 4.00 -24.54
CA LYS A 3 18.52 4.55 -24.93
C LYS A 3 17.40 3.51 -25.11
N LYS A 4 17.75 2.27 -25.46
CA LYS A 4 16.75 1.19 -25.63
C LYS A 4 16.39 0.53 -24.29
N GLU A 5 17.22 0.69 -23.26
CA GLU A 5 16.97 0.14 -21.93
C GLU A 5 16.02 1.06 -21.13
N GLU A 6 16.22 2.38 -21.18
CA GLU A 6 15.30 3.37 -20.59
C GLU A 6 13.87 3.29 -21.17
N GLU A 7 13.71 3.19 -22.50
CA GLU A 7 12.39 3.05 -23.12
C GLU A 7 11.67 1.75 -22.73
N VAL A 8 12.41 0.69 -22.41
CA VAL A 8 11.85 -0.61 -22.00
C VAL A 8 11.44 -0.58 -20.52
N GLU A 9 12.20 0.10 -19.66
CA GLU A 9 11.83 0.32 -18.25
C GLU A 9 10.58 1.18 -18.13
N ASP A 10 10.50 2.29 -18.87
CA ASP A 10 9.36 3.22 -18.84
C ASP A 10 8.07 2.54 -19.36
N ALA A 11 8.19 1.73 -20.42
CA ALA A 11 7.07 0.94 -20.94
C ALA A 11 6.61 -0.17 -19.97
N ASN A 12 7.52 -0.78 -19.21
CA ASN A 12 7.19 -1.79 -18.21
C ASN A 12 6.54 -1.17 -16.96
N GLN A 13 7.01 0.00 -16.55
CA GLN A 13 6.44 0.78 -15.46
C GLN A 13 5.01 1.24 -15.80
N THR A 14 4.81 1.74 -17.03
CA THR A 14 3.49 2.12 -17.54
C THR A 14 2.53 0.92 -17.59
N LYS A 15 2.99 -0.25 -18.06
CA LYS A 15 2.16 -1.48 -18.09
C LYS A 15 1.81 -1.99 -16.69
N LYS A 16 2.73 -1.89 -15.72
CA LYS A 16 2.51 -2.27 -14.33
C LYS A 16 1.47 -1.35 -13.68
N GLN A 17 1.58 -0.04 -13.90
CA GLN A 17 0.61 0.95 -13.42
C GLN A 17 -0.80 0.72 -13.98
N ILE A 18 -0.95 0.49 -15.28
CA ILE A 18 -2.25 0.19 -15.90
C ILE A 18 -2.86 -1.10 -15.34
N LYS A 19 -2.03 -2.09 -15.00
CA LYS A 19 -2.48 -3.35 -14.39
C LYS A 19 -2.91 -3.12 -12.94
N ASP A 20 -2.11 -2.42 -12.15
CA ASP A 20 -2.41 -2.09 -10.75
C ASP A 20 -3.70 -1.24 -10.64
N GLU A 21 -3.91 -0.27 -11.53
CA GLU A 21 -5.16 0.51 -11.58
C GLU A 21 -6.39 -0.35 -11.87
N LYS A 22 -6.31 -1.27 -12.84
CA LYS A 22 -7.44 -2.18 -13.17
C LYS A 22 -7.73 -3.15 -12.02
N ASP A 23 -6.67 -3.72 -11.45
CA ASP A 23 -6.79 -4.70 -10.40
C ASP A 23 -7.30 -4.03 -9.11
N CYS A 24 -6.83 -2.84 -8.76
CA CYS A 24 -7.23 -2.13 -7.55
C CYS A 24 -8.46 -1.24 -7.73
N ASN A 25 -9.21 -1.30 -8.84
CA ASN A 25 -10.36 -0.40 -9.09
C ASN A 25 -11.55 -0.58 -8.11
N SER A 26 -11.43 -1.40 -7.06
CA SER A 26 -12.38 -1.50 -5.94
C SER A 26 -12.24 -0.37 -4.90
N PHE A 27 -11.27 0.55 -5.02
CA PHE A 27 -11.17 1.70 -4.12
C PHE A 27 -12.39 2.61 -4.22
N LYS A 28 -12.77 3.21 -3.08
CA LYS A 28 -13.80 4.25 -3.01
C LYS A 28 -13.25 5.56 -3.57
N CYS A 29 -14.00 6.17 -4.47
CA CYS A 29 -13.73 7.50 -4.99
C CYS A 29 -13.83 8.54 -3.86
N TYR A 30 -12.74 9.26 -3.57
CA TYR A 30 -12.70 10.29 -2.52
C TYR A 30 -13.61 11.51 -2.76
N ASN A 31 -14.21 11.63 -3.94
CA ASN A 31 -15.16 12.70 -4.24
C ASN A 31 -16.62 12.28 -4.00
N CYS A 32 -16.96 10.99 -4.13
CA CYS A 32 -18.37 10.55 -4.08
C CYS A 32 -18.61 9.24 -3.34
N ASP A 33 -17.58 8.68 -2.71
CA ASP A 33 -17.57 7.44 -1.91
C ASP A 33 -17.99 6.17 -2.64
N LYS A 34 -18.24 6.23 -3.95
CA LYS A 34 -18.55 5.08 -4.79
C LYS A 34 -17.28 4.35 -5.22
N VAL A 35 -17.35 3.02 -5.23
CA VAL A 35 -16.28 2.16 -5.74
C VAL A 35 -16.30 2.09 -7.28
N GLY A 36 -15.20 1.69 -7.90
CA GLY A 36 -15.12 1.44 -9.35
C GLY A 36 -14.52 2.57 -10.19
N HIS A 37 -14.11 3.68 -9.57
CA HIS A 37 -13.43 4.78 -10.24
C HIS A 37 -12.62 5.63 -9.24
N LEU A 38 -11.61 6.33 -9.75
CA LEU A 38 -10.81 7.28 -8.97
C LEU A 38 -11.49 8.65 -8.89
N ALA A 39 -11.10 9.47 -7.92
CA ALA A 39 -11.57 10.86 -7.82
C ALA A 39 -11.25 11.70 -9.07
N LYS A 40 -10.14 11.38 -9.77
CA LYS A 40 -9.77 12.01 -11.04
C LYS A 40 -10.74 11.69 -12.18
N ASP A 41 -11.39 10.53 -12.11
CA ASP A 41 -12.35 10.02 -13.10
C ASP A 41 -13.81 10.17 -12.64
N CYS A 42 -14.03 10.92 -11.56
CA CYS A 42 -15.35 11.11 -10.97
C CYS A 42 -16.16 12.10 -11.80
N GLN A 43 -17.34 11.66 -12.25
CA GLN A 43 -18.28 12.47 -13.03
C GLN A 43 -19.13 13.41 -12.15
N ILE A 44 -18.94 13.38 -10.84
CA ILE A 44 -19.64 14.25 -9.88
C ILE A 44 -18.75 15.47 -9.64
N GLU A 45 -19.33 16.67 -9.60
CA GLU A 45 -18.58 17.89 -9.31
C GLU A 45 -17.90 17.82 -7.93
N LYS A 46 -16.70 18.40 -7.81
CA LYS A 46 -15.94 18.38 -6.57
C LYS A 46 -16.71 19.13 -5.47
N LYS A 47 -17.01 18.45 -4.36
CA LYS A 47 -17.39 19.15 -3.13
C LYS A 47 -16.15 19.84 -2.59
N VAL A 48 -16.13 21.17 -2.64
CA VAL A 48 -15.09 21.97 -1.97
C VAL A 48 -15.41 21.95 -0.48
N GLU A 49 -14.84 20.99 0.24
CA GLU A 49 -14.68 21.11 1.69
C GLU A 49 -13.22 21.49 1.98
N GLU A 50 -13.04 22.69 2.53
CA GLU A 50 -11.74 23.18 3.01
C GLU A 50 -11.30 22.34 4.21
N THR A 51 -10.61 21.23 3.98
CA THR A 51 -9.75 20.63 5.01
C THR A 51 -8.30 20.85 4.60
N THR A 52 -7.69 21.82 5.26
CA THR A 52 -6.27 22.17 5.18
C THR A 52 -5.39 20.93 5.29
N ASN A 53 -4.79 20.51 4.18
CA ASN A 53 -3.66 19.58 4.20
C ASN A 53 -2.50 20.30 4.89
N LEU A 54 -2.16 19.87 6.11
CA LEU A 54 -0.97 20.30 6.81
C LEU A 54 0.26 19.88 5.99
N THR A 55 0.84 20.85 5.28
CA THR A 55 2.21 20.78 4.81
C THR A 55 3.12 20.78 6.04
N LEU A 56 3.49 19.60 6.52
CA LEU A 56 4.67 19.47 7.37
C LEU A 56 5.85 19.25 6.43
N GLU A 57 6.56 20.34 6.16
CA GLU A 57 7.97 20.30 5.82
C GLU A 57 8.70 19.64 7.00
N ALA A 58 8.73 18.31 7.01
CA ALA A 58 9.59 17.54 7.89
C ALA A 58 10.78 17.08 7.05
N GLU A 59 11.94 17.61 7.41
CA GLU A 59 13.24 17.23 6.87
C GLU A 59 13.33 15.71 6.76
N ALA A 60 13.65 15.25 5.54
CA ALA A 60 13.71 13.85 5.19
C ALA A 60 14.81 13.13 5.99
N ASN A 61 14.43 12.56 7.13
CA ASN A 61 15.15 11.45 7.74
C ASN A 61 14.11 10.56 8.41
N GLU A 62 14.07 9.29 7.98
CA GLU A 62 13.12 8.22 8.35
C GLU A 62 11.85 8.15 7.50
N GLY A 63 11.78 7.07 6.70
CA GLY A 63 10.77 6.83 5.68
C GLY A 63 9.38 6.64 6.25
N PHE A 64 8.55 7.69 6.15
CA PHE A 64 7.14 7.63 6.46
C PHE A 64 6.32 7.43 5.17
N LEU A 65 5.74 6.25 4.98
CA LEU A 65 4.73 6.02 3.92
C LEU A 65 3.33 6.17 4.54
N LEU A 66 2.70 7.32 4.27
CA LEU A 66 1.35 7.64 4.75
C LEU A 66 0.32 7.14 3.73
N MET A 67 -0.41 6.05 4.03
CA MET A 67 -1.53 5.61 3.19
C MET A 67 -2.78 6.41 3.57
N ALA A 68 -3.33 7.20 2.65
CA ALA A 68 -4.51 8.03 2.93
C ALA A 68 -5.80 7.23 2.75
N GLN A 69 -6.51 6.95 3.84
CA GLN A 69 -7.94 6.59 3.82
C GLN A 69 -8.72 7.56 4.72
N ASN A 70 -9.82 8.10 4.21
CA ASN A 70 -10.72 8.95 4.99
C ASN A 70 -11.50 8.11 6.02
N GLU A 71 -11.52 8.63 7.25
CA GLU A 71 -12.34 8.19 8.39
C GLU A 71 -11.98 6.89 9.10
N ILE A 72 -10.69 6.58 9.26
CA ILE A 72 -10.27 5.81 10.43
C ILE A 72 -9.09 6.52 11.09
N ASN A 73 -9.37 7.13 12.25
CA ASN A 73 -8.37 7.63 13.20
C ASN A 73 -7.66 6.44 13.86
N THR A 74 -7.02 5.58 13.07
CA THR A 74 -6.22 4.45 13.57
C THR A 74 -4.84 4.47 12.93
N ASN A 75 -3.83 4.13 13.73
CA ASN A 75 -2.44 3.96 13.31
C ASN A 75 -2.24 2.86 12.24
N ASP A 76 -3.32 2.22 11.78
CA ASP A 76 -3.35 1.09 10.86
C ASP A 76 -2.80 1.42 9.48
N ASN A 77 -2.71 2.71 9.12
CA ASN A 77 -2.20 3.19 7.83
C ASN A 77 -0.70 3.54 7.85
N VAL A 78 -0.03 3.38 8.99
CA VAL A 78 1.41 3.65 9.11
C VAL A 78 2.19 2.39 8.77
N TRP A 79 3.16 2.53 7.87
CA TRP A 79 4.09 1.47 7.47
C TRP A 79 5.52 1.86 7.81
N TYR A 80 6.22 0.95 8.46
CA TYR A 80 7.64 1.08 8.75
C TYR A 80 8.44 0.37 7.67
N LEU A 81 9.37 1.10 7.06
CA LEU A 81 10.32 0.53 6.12
C LEU A 81 11.43 -0.15 6.90
N ASP A 82 11.66 -1.43 6.63
CA ASP A 82 12.61 -2.25 7.38
C ASP A 82 13.54 -3.00 6.41
N SER A 83 14.84 -2.75 6.54
CA SER A 83 15.89 -3.41 5.76
C SER A 83 16.20 -4.82 6.23
N GLU A 84 15.91 -5.14 7.49
CA GLU A 84 16.14 -6.46 8.08
C GLU A 84 14.93 -7.37 7.95
N ALA A 85 13.75 -6.80 7.68
CA ALA A 85 12.57 -7.57 7.35
C ALA A 85 12.74 -8.29 6.01
N SER A 86 12.51 -9.61 6.01
CA SER A 86 12.48 -10.43 4.78
C SER A 86 11.13 -10.44 4.07
N ASN A 87 10.05 -10.04 4.75
CA ASN A 87 8.69 -10.07 4.22
C ASN A 87 7.92 -8.79 4.56
N HIS A 88 7.05 -8.34 3.66
CA HIS A 88 6.01 -7.38 4.02
C HIS A 88 5.01 -8.03 5.00
N MET A 89 4.64 -7.33 6.06
CA MET A 89 3.74 -7.83 7.10
C MET A 89 2.71 -6.79 7.51
N CYS A 90 1.47 -7.21 7.69
CA CYS A 90 0.37 -6.33 8.09
C CYS A 90 -0.53 -7.01 9.14
N GLY A 91 -0.92 -6.23 10.15
CA GLY A 91 -1.83 -6.66 11.22
C GLY A 91 -3.32 -6.44 10.93
N HIS A 92 -3.64 -5.70 9.87
CA HIS A 92 -4.98 -5.17 9.61
C HIS A 92 -5.59 -5.84 8.38
N LYS A 93 -6.42 -6.87 8.63
CA LYS A 93 -7.06 -7.67 7.57
C LYS A 93 -7.87 -6.85 6.57
N HIS A 94 -8.49 -5.76 7.02
CA HIS A 94 -9.33 -4.90 6.18
C HIS A 94 -8.55 -4.10 5.12
N LEU A 95 -7.22 -4.01 5.23
CA LEU A 95 -6.36 -3.35 4.24
C LEU A 95 -6.09 -4.24 3.01
N PHE A 96 -6.31 -5.55 3.12
CA PHE A 96 -6.10 -6.49 2.02
C PHE A 96 -7.23 -6.39 1.02
N LYS A 97 -6.87 -6.13 -0.24
CA LYS A 97 -7.79 -6.25 -1.37
C LYS A 97 -8.17 -7.70 -1.60
N GLU A 98 -7.16 -8.57 -1.63
CA GLU A 98 -7.32 -10.00 -1.80
C GLU A 98 -6.31 -10.72 -0.91
N MET A 99 -6.68 -11.89 -0.40
CA MET A 99 -5.83 -12.66 0.49
C MET A 99 -6.16 -14.15 0.38
N ARG A 100 -5.14 -14.97 0.20
CA ARG A 100 -5.23 -16.43 0.38
C ARG A 100 -4.95 -16.78 1.83
N LYS A 101 -5.76 -17.67 2.40
CA LYS A 101 -5.54 -18.21 3.74
C LYS A 101 -4.30 -19.12 3.75
N ILE A 102 -3.55 -19.09 4.84
CA ILE A 102 -2.44 -20.02 5.11
C ILE A 102 -2.70 -20.64 6.49
N GLU A 103 -2.66 -21.97 6.59
CA GLU A 103 -3.06 -22.67 7.82
C GLU A 103 -1.87 -22.99 8.72
N ASP A 104 -0.74 -23.38 8.13
CA ASP A 104 0.44 -23.89 8.83
C ASP A 104 1.72 -23.10 8.47
N ALA A 105 1.68 -21.78 8.63
CA ALA A 105 2.86 -20.93 8.47
C ALA A 105 3.09 -20.02 9.67
N ASN A 106 4.36 -19.74 9.93
CA ASN A 106 4.79 -18.80 10.95
C ASN A 106 5.90 -17.91 10.38
N VAL A 107 5.96 -16.67 10.84
CA VAL A 107 7.11 -15.79 10.70
C VAL A 107 7.93 -15.83 11.99
N SER A 108 9.25 -15.66 11.87
CA SER A 108 10.15 -15.55 13.02
C SER A 108 10.64 -14.11 13.13
N PHE A 109 10.68 -13.57 14.34
CA PHE A 109 11.22 -12.24 14.63
C PHE A 109 12.67 -12.32 15.10
N GLY A 110 13.34 -11.17 15.21
CA GLY A 110 14.74 -11.09 15.64
C GLY A 110 15.00 -11.64 17.04
N ASP A 111 13.97 -11.70 17.90
CA ASP A 111 14.01 -12.32 19.22
C ASP A 111 13.78 -13.85 19.20
N ALA A 112 13.79 -14.46 18.01
CA ALA A 112 13.45 -15.86 17.74
C ALA A 112 12.01 -16.27 18.11
N SER A 113 11.16 -15.32 18.50
CA SER A 113 9.73 -15.59 18.66
C SER A 113 9.10 -15.93 17.32
N LYS A 114 8.09 -16.80 17.35
CA LYS A 114 7.35 -17.22 16.16
C LYS A 114 5.91 -16.80 16.28
N VAL A 115 5.38 -16.17 15.24
CA VAL A 115 3.98 -15.73 15.18
C VAL A 115 3.32 -16.34 13.97
N LYS A 116 2.07 -16.77 14.15
CA LYS A 116 1.27 -17.38 13.10
C LYS A 116 0.97 -16.39 11.98
N VAL A 117 1.12 -16.86 10.75
CA VAL A 117 0.63 -16.19 9.55
C VAL A 117 -0.72 -16.81 9.18
N GLU A 118 -1.74 -15.98 9.02
CA GLU A 118 -3.09 -16.46 8.65
C GLU A 118 -3.40 -16.28 7.16
N GLY A 119 -2.61 -15.49 6.45
CA GLY A 119 -2.78 -15.31 5.02
C GLY A 119 -1.66 -14.57 4.34
N LYS A 120 -1.72 -14.57 3.01
CA LYS A 120 -0.84 -13.79 2.13
C LYS A 120 -1.69 -13.11 1.07
N GLY A 121 -1.41 -11.85 0.77
CA GLY A 121 -2.26 -11.10 -0.15
C GLY A 121 -1.66 -9.81 -0.67
N THR A 122 -2.54 -9.02 -1.27
CA THR A 122 -2.20 -7.75 -1.92
C THR A 122 -2.90 -6.60 -1.20
N ILE A 123 -2.15 -5.55 -0.91
CA ILE A 123 -2.66 -4.27 -0.37
C ILE A 123 -2.42 -3.21 -1.43
N CYS A 124 -3.41 -2.39 -1.74
CA CYS A 124 -3.17 -1.25 -2.62
C CYS A 124 -3.19 0.07 -1.84
N TYR A 125 -2.50 1.06 -2.40
CA TYR A 125 -2.31 2.37 -1.81
C TYR A 125 -2.36 3.44 -2.89
N LEU A 126 -2.76 4.64 -2.50
CA LEU A 126 -2.77 5.81 -3.37
C LEU A 126 -1.41 6.54 -3.28
N GLN A 127 -0.81 6.79 -4.42
CA GLN A 127 0.42 7.58 -4.54
C GLN A 127 0.11 9.08 -4.55
N LYS A 128 1.13 9.91 -4.30
CA LYS A 128 0.99 11.37 -4.24
C LYS A 128 0.51 12.01 -5.55
N ASP A 129 0.80 11.36 -6.67
CA ASP A 129 0.35 11.75 -8.02
C ASP A 129 -1.07 11.27 -8.36
N GLY A 130 -1.74 10.57 -7.42
CA GLY A 130 -3.07 10.02 -7.59
C GLY A 130 -3.11 8.70 -8.35
N LEU A 131 -1.96 8.07 -8.62
CA LEU A 131 -1.89 6.71 -9.14
C LEU A 131 -2.13 5.67 -8.04
N ILE A 132 -2.64 4.49 -8.42
CA ILE A 132 -2.77 3.37 -7.50
C ILE A 132 -1.53 2.48 -7.62
N GLY A 133 -0.84 2.28 -6.50
CA GLY A 133 0.19 1.27 -6.36
C GLY A 133 -0.31 0.05 -5.60
N SER A 134 0.36 -1.08 -5.75
CA SER A 134 0.11 -2.30 -4.96
C SER A 134 1.37 -2.80 -4.27
N ILE A 135 1.20 -3.34 -3.06
CA ILE A 135 2.19 -4.13 -2.33
C ILE A 135 1.71 -5.57 -2.41
N GLN A 136 2.46 -6.39 -3.13
CA GLN A 136 2.17 -7.80 -3.29
C GLN A 136 2.84 -8.62 -2.18
N ASP A 137 2.42 -9.87 -2.06
CA ASP A 137 3.07 -10.84 -1.17
C ASP A 137 3.12 -10.44 0.32
N VAL A 138 2.17 -9.62 0.76
CA VAL A 138 2.07 -9.19 2.17
C VAL A 138 1.53 -10.32 3.02
N TYR A 139 2.23 -10.65 4.10
CA TYR A 139 1.71 -11.57 5.11
C TYR A 139 0.75 -10.89 6.08
N TYR A 140 -0.39 -11.54 6.29
CA TYR A 140 -1.32 -11.18 7.34
C TYR A 140 -0.92 -11.89 8.63
N VAL A 141 -0.50 -11.09 9.61
CA VAL A 141 -0.06 -11.54 10.94
C VAL A 141 -1.02 -10.94 11.97
N PRO A 142 -1.99 -11.70 12.48
CA PRO A 142 -2.97 -11.17 13.44
C PRO A 142 -2.28 -10.57 14.66
N ASN A 143 -2.82 -9.45 15.15
CA ASN A 143 -2.31 -8.72 16.33
C ASN A 143 -0.92 -8.08 16.16
N LEU A 144 -0.37 -8.04 14.94
CA LEU A 144 0.80 -7.22 14.66
C LEU A 144 0.43 -5.74 14.84
N LYS A 145 1.18 -5.04 15.69
CA LYS A 145 0.87 -3.64 16.07
C LYS A 145 1.31 -2.61 15.02
N THR A 146 2.29 -2.96 14.21
CA THR A 146 2.92 -2.09 13.23
C THR A 146 3.03 -2.81 11.91
N ASN A 147 2.64 -2.16 10.82
CA ASN A 147 2.85 -2.74 9.49
C ASN A 147 4.30 -2.54 9.07
N ILE A 148 4.86 -3.54 8.39
CA ILE A 148 6.26 -3.58 8.01
C ILE A 148 6.36 -3.78 6.51
N LEU A 149 7.15 -2.94 5.87
CA LEU A 149 7.48 -2.99 4.46
C LEU A 149 8.93 -3.44 4.33
N SER A 150 9.16 -4.66 3.85
CA SER A 150 10.50 -5.18 3.58
C SER A 150 11.14 -4.40 2.45
N LEU A 151 12.24 -3.71 2.73
CA LEU A 151 13.00 -2.98 1.72
C LEU A 151 13.64 -3.92 0.69
N GLY A 152 14.07 -5.11 1.12
CA GLY A 152 14.68 -6.12 0.23
C GLY A 152 13.72 -6.73 -0.80
N GLN A 153 12.40 -6.53 -0.64
CA GLN A 153 11.39 -6.95 -1.61
C GLN A 153 10.97 -5.82 -2.57
N LEU A 154 11.41 -4.58 -2.33
CA LEU A 154 11.14 -3.43 -3.20
C LEU A 154 12.19 -3.24 -4.30
N THR A 155 13.36 -3.84 -4.14
CA THR A 155 14.50 -3.80 -5.08
C THR A 155 14.42 -4.93 -6.09
#